data_AF-A0A6C0KRF3-F1
#
_entry.id   AF-A0A6C0KRF3-F1
#
_cell.length_a   1.000
_cell.length_b   1.000
_cell.length_c   1.000
_cell.angle_alpha   90.00
_cell.angle_beta   90.00
_cell.angle_gamma   90.00
#
_symmetry.space_group_name_H-M   'P 1'
#
loop_
_entity.id
_entity.type
_entity.pdbx_description
1 polymer ?
#
loop_
_entity_poly.entity_id
_entity_poly.type
_entity_poly.pdbx_seq_one_letter_code
_entity_poly.pdbx_strand_id
1 'polypeptide(L)'
;MSQLNSQRTYLYLLYNEIIYDTLCNNYVNILTLNKSPEGALKPYTKLMALTKPYTRDLITATKECAYVINNNINNNINISNNITSHSNILTLDELNEFTEFLINNNYVITEYSYSGNNNNTATSNSNSNSTKKIIYSFKITL
;
A
#
# COMPACT_ATOMS: atom_id res chain seq x y z
N MET A 1 30.52 28.46 6.79
CA MET A 1 29.33 28.10 5.98
C MET A 1 28.64 26.93 6.67
N SER A 2 27.66 27.22 7.51
CA SER A 2 26.79 26.19 8.10
C SER A 2 25.78 25.76 7.04
N GLN A 3 25.90 24.54 6.53
CA GLN A 3 24.83 23.94 5.72
C GLN A 3 23.59 23.82 6.60
N LEU A 4 22.57 24.63 6.31
CA LEU A 4 21.21 24.41 6.81
C LEU A 4 20.75 23.05 6.26
N ASN A 5 20.80 22.01 7.09
CA ASN A 5 20.11 20.76 6.83
C ASN A 5 18.61 21.08 6.76
N SER A 6 18.10 21.30 5.54
CA SER A 6 16.68 21.48 5.31
C SER A 6 16.01 20.12 5.49
N GLN A 7 15.43 19.93 6.67
CA GLN A 7 14.58 18.78 6.95
C GLN A 7 13.43 18.73 5.94
N ARG A 8 13.20 17.56 5.35
CA ARG A 8 12.10 17.33 4.42
C ARG A 8 11.12 16.34 5.00
N THR A 9 9.85 16.75 5.06
CA THR A 9 8.75 15.87 5.46
C THR A 9 8.13 15.21 4.24
N TYR A 10 8.01 13.89 4.27
CA TYR A 10 7.40 13.08 3.23
C TYR A 10 6.11 12.46 3.74
N LEU A 11 4.99 12.73 3.06
CA LEU A 11 3.67 12.13 3.34
C LEU A 11 3.39 10.97 2.38
N TYR A 12 2.91 9.86 2.91
CA TYR A 12 2.53 8.65 2.18
C TYR A 12 1.10 8.23 2.53
N LEU A 13 0.45 7.56 1.57
CA LEU A 13 -0.87 6.94 1.76
C LEU A 13 -0.69 5.42 1.66
N LEU A 14 -1.16 4.70 2.67
CA LEU A 14 -1.24 3.24 2.65
C LEU A 14 -2.61 2.82 2.12
N TYR A 15 -2.61 1.88 1.19
CA TYR A 15 -3.82 1.32 0.60
C TYR A 15 -3.89 -0.18 0.82
N ASN A 16 -5.11 -0.67 1.00
CA ASN A 16 -5.48 -2.05 0.73
C ASN A 16 -5.91 -2.16 -0.74
N GLU A 17 -5.27 -3.03 -1.50
CA GLU A 17 -5.58 -3.27 -2.91
C GLU A 17 -5.81 -4.76 -3.17
N ILE A 18 -6.98 -5.09 -3.74
CA ILE A 18 -7.30 -6.46 -4.13
C ILE A 18 -6.64 -6.75 -5.48
N ILE A 19 -5.83 -7.81 -5.53
CA ILE A 19 -5.19 -8.31 -6.75
C ILE A 19 -5.57 -9.75 -7.01
N TYR A 20 -5.48 -10.18 -8.26
CA TYR A 20 -5.56 -11.60 -8.63
C TYR A 20 -4.14 -12.18 -8.76
N ASP A 21 -3.80 -13.13 -7.89
CA ASP A 21 -2.59 -13.93 -8.00
C ASP A 21 -2.82 -15.04 -9.02
N THR A 22 -2.23 -14.89 -10.21
CA THR A 22 -2.34 -15.85 -11.31
C THR A 22 -1.64 -17.18 -11.02
N LEU A 23 -0.72 -17.24 -10.07
CA LEU A 23 -0.02 -18.47 -9.71
C LEU A 23 -0.88 -19.31 -8.75
N CYS A 24 -1.54 -18.67 -7.80
CA CYS A 24 -2.41 -19.32 -6.83
C CYS A 24 -3.88 -19.41 -7.26
N ASN A 25 -4.25 -18.78 -8.38
CA ASN A 25 -5.62 -18.61 -8.85
C ASN A 25 -6.56 -18.08 -7.76
N ASN A 26 -6.10 -17.09 -7.00
CA ASN A 26 -6.83 -16.55 -5.86
C ASN A 26 -6.74 -15.01 -5.80
N TYR A 27 -7.73 -14.40 -5.14
CA TYR A 27 -7.71 -12.98 -4.84
C TYR A 27 -7.04 -12.72 -3.51
N VAL A 28 -6.12 -11.76 -3.48
CA VAL A 28 -5.33 -11.42 -2.30
C VAL A 28 -5.44 -9.91 -2.05
N ASN A 29 -5.60 -9.54 -0.77
CA ASN A 29 -5.52 -8.16 -0.31
C ASN A 29 -4.05 -7.83 0.00
N ILE A 30 -3.46 -6.91 -0.75
CA ILE A 30 -2.07 -6.48 -0.55
C ILE A 30 -1.99 -5.02 -0.11
N LEU A 31 -0.88 -4.67 0.54
CA LEU A 31 -0.59 -3.31 0.96
C LEU A 31 0.25 -2.58 -0.10
N THR A 32 -0.21 -1.40 -0.52
CA THR A 32 0.47 -0.57 -1.53
C THR A 32 0.60 0.90 -1.10
N LEU A 33 1.52 1.62 -1.74
CA LEU A 33 1.77 3.05 -1.52
C LEU A 33 1.40 3.88 -2.75
N ASN A 34 1.10 5.17 -2.52
CA ASN A 34 0.87 6.14 -3.60
C ASN A 34 2.14 6.52 -4.39
N LYS A 35 3.32 6.36 -3.79
CA LYS A 35 4.61 6.74 -4.40
C LYS A 35 5.77 5.98 -3.76
N SER A 36 6.94 6.05 -4.38
CA SER A 36 8.19 5.53 -3.80
C SER A 36 8.46 6.19 -2.45
N PRO A 37 8.74 5.42 -1.39
CA PRO A 37 9.11 5.96 -0.10
C PRO A 37 10.59 6.32 -0.02
N GLU A 38 10.89 7.11 1.01
CA GLU A 38 12.24 7.47 1.45
C GLU A 38 12.45 6.93 2.88
N GLY A 39 13.72 6.90 3.32
CA GLY A 39 14.09 6.40 4.63
C GLY A 39 14.05 4.87 4.71
N ALA A 40 13.76 4.34 5.90
CA ALA A 40 13.87 2.92 6.21
C ALA A 40 12.94 2.02 5.37
N LEU A 41 11.83 2.55 4.85
CA LEU A 41 10.88 1.79 4.04
C LEU A 41 11.35 1.57 2.58
N LYS A 42 12.25 2.42 2.07
CA LYS A 42 12.75 2.38 0.68
C LYS A 42 13.24 1.00 0.22
N PRO A 43 14.16 0.30 0.93
CA PRO A 43 14.68 -1.00 0.49
C PRO A 43 13.62 -2.11 0.44
N TYR A 44 12.47 -1.91 1.09
CA TYR A 44 11.38 -2.88 1.14
C TYR A 44 10.26 -2.58 0.16
N THR A 45 10.45 -1.61 -0.74
CA THR A 45 9.42 -1.25 -1.71
C THR A 45 9.92 -1.37 -3.14
N LYS A 46 9.03 -1.83 -4.01
CA LYS A 46 9.31 -1.93 -5.45
C LYS A 46 8.08 -1.55 -6.25
N LEU A 47 8.29 -1.05 -7.45
CA LEU A 47 7.23 -0.85 -8.41
C LEU A 47 6.90 -2.20 -9.07
N MET A 48 5.64 -2.60 -9.05
CA MET A 48 5.19 -3.86 -9.63
C MET A 48 3.90 -3.67 -10.42
N ALA A 49 3.80 -4.31 -11.57
CA ALA A 49 2.57 -4.42 -12.34
C ALA A 49 1.60 -5.36 -11.63
N LEU A 50 0.37 -4.90 -11.39
CA LEU A 50 -0.68 -5.66 -10.72
C LEU A 50 -1.73 -6.14 -11.72
N THR A 51 -2.28 -7.32 -11.44
CA THR A 51 -3.44 -7.87 -12.15
C THR A 51 -4.68 -7.58 -11.31
N LYS A 52 -5.56 -6.70 -11.79
CA LYS A 52 -6.80 -6.37 -11.08
C LYS A 52 -7.83 -7.50 -11.17
N PRO A 53 -8.70 -7.64 -10.15
CA PRO A 53 -9.89 -8.47 -10.26
C PRO A 53 -10.84 -7.88 -11.31
N TYR A 54 -11.07 -8.60 -12.41
CA TYR A 54 -12.08 -8.26 -13.41
C TYR A 54 -13.17 -9.33 -13.43
N THR A 55 -14.43 -8.91 -13.50
CA THR A 55 -15.60 -9.80 -13.49
C THR A 55 -16.16 -10.13 -14.88
N ARG A 56 -15.61 -9.58 -15.98
CA ARG A 56 -16.04 -9.89 -17.35
C ARG A 56 -14.93 -9.67 -18.37
N ASP A 57 -14.75 -10.63 -19.27
CA ASP A 57 -14.24 -10.70 -20.66
C ASP A 57 -13.56 -9.48 -21.35
N LEU A 58 -12.97 -8.53 -20.63
CA LEU A 58 -12.05 -7.56 -21.20
C LEU A 58 -10.62 -8.03 -20.97
N ILE A 59 -10.14 -8.84 -21.91
CA ILE A 59 -8.73 -9.19 -22.12
C ILE A 59 -8.01 -7.95 -22.68
N THR A 60 -8.05 -6.85 -21.93
CA THR A 60 -7.07 -5.78 -22.04
C THR A 60 -6.47 -5.68 -20.67
N ALA A 61 -5.43 -6.49 -20.44
CA ALA A 61 -4.62 -6.48 -19.23
C ALA A 61 -3.95 -5.10 -19.11
N THR A 62 -4.70 -4.10 -18.63
CA THR A 62 -4.15 -2.83 -18.19
C THR A 62 -3.34 -3.15 -16.94
N LYS A 63 -2.05 -3.40 -17.16
CA LYS A 63 -1.07 -3.56 -16.10
C LYS A 63 -0.91 -2.20 -15.43
N GLU A 64 -1.63 -1.99 -14.35
CA GLU A 64 -1.42 -0.83 -13.49
C GLU A 64 -0.25 -1.12 -12.55
N CYS A 65 0.69 -0.20 -12.48
CA CYS A 65 1.84 -0.32 -11.59
C CYS A 65 1.50 0.30 -10.23
N ALA A 66 1.86 -0.40 -9.16
CA ALA A 66 1.77 0.12 -7.80
C ALA A 66 3.10 -0.08 -7.07
N TYR A 67 3.36 0.77 -6.09
CA TYR A 67 4.48 0.58 -5.16
C TYR A 67 4.03 -0.45 -4.11
N VAL A 68 4.49 -1.69 -4.29
CA VAL A 68 4.20 -2.79 -3.36
C VAL A 68 5.26 -2.85 -2.28
N ILE A 69 4.87 -3.31 -1.09
CA ILE A 69 5.73 -3.47 0.06
C ILE A 69 6.11 -4.95 0.16
N ASN A 70 7.39 -5.27 0.28
CA ASN A 70 7.85 -6.63 0.49
C ASN A 70 7.67 -7.02 1.96
N ASN A 71 7.23 -8.26 2.21
CA ASN A 71 7.04 -8.80 3.56
C ASN A 71 8.35 -9.01 4.35
N ASN A 72 9.52 -8.93 3.69
CA ASN A 72 10.85 -8.97 4.33
C ASN A 72 11.13 -7.83 5.32
N ILE A 73 10.21 -6.89 5.50
CA ILE A 73 10.24 -5.92 6.61
C ILE A 73 10.30 -6.64 7.97
N ASN A 74 9.68 -7.82 8.06
CA ASN A 74 9.49 -8.58 9.30
C ASN A 74 10.61 -9.59 9.58
N ASN A 75 11.87 -9.29 9.25
CA ASN A 75 13.04 -10.18 9.42
C ASN A 75 13.25 -10.77 10.83
N ASN A 76 12.43 -10.41 11.82
CA ASN A 76 12.46 -10.90 13.20
C ASN A 76 11.29 -11.83 13.58
N ILE A 77 10.30 -12.06 12.71
CA ILE A 77 9.21 -12.99 12.99
C ILE A 77 9.26 -14.11 11.96
N ASN A 78 9.76 -15.25 12.41
CA ASN A 78 9.67 -16.53 11.70
C ASN A 78 8.20 -16.97 11.73
N ILE A 79 7.32 -16.28 10.99
CA ILE A 79 5.94 -16.74 10.76
C ILE A 79 6.02 -17.87 9.73
N SER A 80 6.43 -19.04 10.22
CA SER A 80 6.10 -20.29 9.57
C SER A 80 4.57 -20.40 9.51
N ASN A 81 4.04 -20.64 8.31
CA ASN A 81 2.66 -21.04 7.99
C ASN A 81 1.67 -19.85 7.95
N ASN A 82 1.00 -19.51 6.83
CA ASN A 82 0.28 -20.41 5.93
C ASN A 82 -0.12 -19.66 4.63
N ILE A 83 0.12 -20.29 3.47
CA ILE A 83 -0.70 -20.24 2.23
C ILE A 83 -0.88 -18.87 1.54
N THR A 84 0.17 -18.31 0.92
CA THR A 84 0.16 -17.62 -0.41
C THR A 84 1.57 -17.12 -0.78
N SER A 85 2.57 -17.96 -0.56
CA SER A 85 4.01 -17.66 -0.64
C SER A 85 4.58 -17.66 -2.07
N HIS A 86 3.91 -17.03 -3.03
CA HIS A 86 4.46 -16.85 -4.38
C HIS A 86 4.88 -15.41 -4.67
N SER A 87 4.34 -14.44 -3.94
CA SER A 87 4.81 -13.07 -3.97
C SER A 87 5.27 -12.67 -2.57
N ASN A 88 6.56 -12.35 -2.39
CA ASN A 88 7.11 -11.74 -1.18
C ASN A 88 6.55 -10.31 -1.03
N ILE A 89 5.24 -10.17 -0.89
CA ILE A 89 4.48 -8.93 -0.82
C ILE A 89 3.69 -8.97 0.47
N LEU A 90 3.69 -7.84 1.17
CA LEU A 90 2.98 -7.63 2.41
C LEU A 90 1.46 -7.64 2.15
N THR A 91 0.77 -8.52 2.85
CA THR A 91 -0.69 -8.68 2.78
C THR A 91 -1.39 -7.84 3.83
N LEU A 92 -2.72 -7.70 3.73
CA LEU A 92 -3.52 -7.02 4.74
C LEU A 92 -3.43 -7.68 6.12
N ASP A 93 -3.21 -9.00 6.18
CA ASP A 93 -3.09 -9.74 7.44
C ASP A 93 -1.84 -9.31 8.23
N GLU A 94 -0.82 -8.79 7.55
CA GLU A 94 0.46 -8.31 8.13
C GLU A 94 0.45 -6.80 8.41
N LEU A 95 -0.73 -6.16 8.44
CA LEU A 95 -0.88 -4.72 8.65
C LEU A 95 -0.37 -4.27 10.02
N ASN A 96 -0.55 -5.09 11.06
CA ASN A 96 -0.15 -4.75 12.42
C ASN A 96 1.37 -4.67 12.52
N GLU A 97 2.08 -5.66 11.99
CA GLU A 97 3.54 -5.73 11.95
C GLU A 97 4.12 -4.57 11.14
N PHE A 98 3.48 -4.21 10.04
CA PHE A 98 3.87 -3.03 9.27
C PHE A 98 3.67 -1.73 10.04
N THR A 99 2.57 -1.62 10.78
CA THR A 99 2.29 -0.48 11.66
C THR A 99 3.38 -0.35 12.73
N GLU A 100 3.78 -1.47 13.35
CA GLU A 100 4.88 -1.52 14.30
C GLU A 100 6.22 -1.12 13.67
N PHE A 101 6.53 -1.62 12.47
CA PHE A 101 7.72 -1.22 11.72
C PHE A 101 7.77 0.30 11.52
N LEU A 102 6.64 0.91 11.11
CA LEU A 102 6.55 2.35 10.91
C LEU A 102 6.87 3.11 12.21
N ILE A 103 6.26 2.71 13.33
CA ILE A 103 6.48 3.33 14.64
C ILE A 103 7.96 3.22 15.04
N ASN A 104 8.54 2.03 14.91
CA ASN A 104 9.94 1.76 15.27
C ASN A 104 10.97 2.52 14.41
N ASN A 105 10.55 2.98 13.22
CA ASN A 105 11.40 3.75 12.30
C ASN A 105 11.03 5.24 12.24
N ASN A 106 10.43 5.79 13.31
CA ASN A 106 10.08 7.21 13.47
C ASN A 106 9.09 7.75 12.43
N TYR A 107 8.28 6.89 11.82
CA TYR A 107 7.15 7.35 11.03
C TYR A 107 6.00 7.76 11.95
N VAL A 108 5.35 8.87 11.64
CA VAL A 108 4.16 9.34 12.35
C VAL A 108 2.94 8.93 11.55
N ILE A 109 2.13 8.04 12.14
CA ILE A 109 0.83 7.64 11.59
C ILE A 109 -0.17 8.76 11.83
N THR A 110 -0.99 9.03 10.82
CA THR A 110 -2.02 10.06 10.83
C THR A 110 -3.28 9.43 10.26
N GLU A 111 -4.40 9.59 10.94
CA GLU A 111 -5.67 9.15 10.39
C GLU A 111 -5.93 9.88 9.08
N TYR A 112 -6.28 9.12 8.04
CA TYR A 112 -6.75 9.72 6.81
C TYR A 112 -8.20 10.16 7.01
N SER A 113 -8.42 11.41 7.43
CA SER A 113 -9.74 12.00 7.42
C SER A 113 -10.10 12.33 5.97
N TYR A 114 -10.87 11.47 5.30
CA TYR A 114 -11.55 11.88 4.07
C TYR A 114 -12.60 12.94 4.44
N SER A 115 -12.23 14.22 4.42
CA SER A 115 -13.18 15.33 4.48
C SER A 115 -13.86 15.48 3.11
N GLY A 116 -14.61 14.44 2.71
CA GLY A 116 -15.59 14.55 1.64
C GLY A 116 -16.76 15.35 2.16
N ASN A 117 -16.91 16.57 1.64
CA ASN A 117 -18.01 17.48 1.91
C ASN A 117 -19.35 16.74 1.69
N ASN A 118 -20.05 16.37 2.77
CA ASN A 118 -21.44 15.89 2.72
C ASN A 118 -22.38 17.07 2.44
N ASN A 119 -22.20 17.73 1.30
CA ASN A 119 -23.19 18.64 0.76
C ASN A 119 -23.88 17.93 -0.40
N ASN A 120 -25.15 17.62 -0.15
CA ASN A 120 -26.13 17.12 -1.09
C ASN A 120 -25.96 17.70 -2.50
N THR A 121 -25.54 16.87 -3.45
CA THR A 121 -26.18 16.75 -4.76
C THR A 121 -25.90 15.34 -5.31
N ALA A 122 -26.96 14.54 -5.37
CA ALA A 122 -26.99 13.30 -6.11
C ALA A 122 -26.84 13.62 -7.60
N THR A 123 -25.61 13.70 -8.11
CA THR A 123 -25.33 13.61 -9.55
C THR A 123 -23.84 13.34 -9.81
N SER A 124 -23.45 12.07 -9.67
CA SER A 124 -22.32 11.53 -10.43
C SER A 124 -22.43 10.02 -10.36
N ASN A 125 -22.85 9.47 -11.49
CA ASN A 125 -22.81 8.07 -11.82
C ASN A 125 -21.33 7.65 -11.89
N SER A 126 -20.69 7.45 -10.74
CA SER A 126 -19.35 6.91 -10.63
C SER A 126 -19.45 5.54 -9.96
N ASN A 127 -19.78 4.53 -10.77
CA ASN A 127 -19.38 3.15 -10.51
C ASN A 127 -17.85 3.06 -10.57
N SER A 128 -17.15 3.72 -9.65
CA SER A 128 -15.73 3.43 -9.45
C SER A 128 -15.67 2.23 -8.51
N ASN A 129 -15.71 1.03 -9.10
CA ASN A 129 -15.28 -0.20 -8.45
C ASN A 129 -13.76 -0.12 -8.21
N SER A 130 -13.32 0.82 -7.37
CA SER A 130 -11.93 0.96 -6.99
C SER A 130 -11.57 -0.23 -6.12
N THR A 131 -10.70 -1.09 -6.64
CA THR A 131 -10.11 -2.22 -5.91
C THR A 131 -9.14 -1.75 -4.82
N LYS A 132 -8.91 -0.43 -4.73
CA LYS A 132 -7.96 0.24 -3.86
C LYS A 132 -8.70 1.11 -2.83
N LYS A 133 -8.46 0.85 -1.55
CA LYS A 133 -9.04 1.59 -0.40
C LYS A 133 -7.91 2.13 0.47
N ILE A 134 -7.99 3.39 0.89
CA ILE A 134 -7.01 3.99 1.83
C ILE A 134 -7.24 3.38 3.21
N ILE A 135 -6.16 3.01 3.89
CA ILE A 135 -6.18 2.58 5.30
C ILE A 135 -5.87 3.76 6.20
N TYR A 136 -4.68 4.34 6.06
CA TYR A 136 -4.25 5.54 6.77
C TYR A 136 -3.14 6.26 5.99
N SER A 137 -2.78 7.46 6.46
CA SER A 137 -1.62 8.19 5.99
C SER A 137 -0.50 8.15 7.02
N PHE A 138 0.74 8.26 6.58
CA PHE A 138 1.89 8.33 7.50
C PHE A 138 2.97 9.23 6.91
N LYS A 139 3.82 9.79 7.78
CA LYS A 139 4.87 10.72 7.37
C LYS A 139 6.19 10.46 8.08
N ILE A 140 7.30 10.83 7.43
CA ILE A 140 8.64 10.87 8.04
C ILE A 140 9.29 12.21 7.73
N THR A 141 10.11 12.70 8.65
CA THR A 141 10.98 13.86 8.42
C THR A 141 12.42 13.39 8.44
N LEU A 142 13.14 13.64 7.35
CA LEU A 142 14.54 13.27 7.14
C LEU A 142 15.41 14.53 6.99
#